data_AF-A0A554G741-F1
#
_entry.id   AF-A0A554G741-F1
#
_cell.length_a   1.000
_cell.length_b   1.000
_cell.length_c   1.000
_cell.angle_alpha   90.00
_cell.angle_beta   90.00
_cell.angle_gamma   90.00
#
_symmetry.space_group_name_H-M   'P 1'
#
loop_
_entity.id
_entity.type
_entity.pdbx_description
1 polymer ?
#
loop_
_entity_poly.entity_id
_entity_poly.type
_entity_poly.pdbx_seq_one_letter_code
_entity_poly.pdbx_strand_id
1 'polypeptide(L)'
;MASAARASVDVFSGREPPNWALSADESRALREAVDALPTGTRPLPDVGLGYRGFTVTWADGAKATVYRDVVELAVGGRTQLREDASRAVEERLLLGSRAHLDPELFTVVASQVQAAQP
;
A
#
# COMPACT_ATOMS: atom_id res chain seq x y z
N MET A 1 -15.36 -14.88 4.94
CA MET A 1 -15.89 -13.50 4.99
C MET A 1 -14.81 -12.58 4.48
N ALA A 2 -15.10 -11.71 3.51
CA ALA A 2 -14.13 -10.72 3.08
C ALA A 2 -13.91 -9.75 4.24
N SER A 3 -12.69 -9.73 4.81
CA SER A 3 -12.37 -8.81 5.90
C SER A 3 -12.40 -7.40 5.35
N ALA A 4 -13.21 -6.51 5.92
CA ALA A 4 -13.17 -5.10 5.58
C ALA A 4 -11.75 -4.54 5.79
N ALA A 5 -11.30 -3.62 4.94
CA ALA A 5 -10.01 -2.96 5.10
C ALA A 5 -10.10 -1.47 4.82
N ARG A 6 -9.15 -0.72 5.36
CA ARG A 6 -8.92 0.67 5.03
C ARG A 6 -7.54 0.82 4.43
N ALA A 7 -7.44 1.59 3.37
CA ALA A 7 -6.18 2.01 2.77
C ALA A 7 -5.93 3.47 3.11
N SER A 8 -4.66 3.84 3.23
CA SER A 8 -4.19 5.21 3.35
C SER A 8 -2.92 5.40 2.56
N VAL A 9 -2.69 6.62 2.08
CA VAL A 9 -1.44 7.00 1.43
C VAL A 9 -0.69 7.98 2.31
N ASP A 10 0.60 7.72 2.55
CA ASP A 10 1.46 8.64 3.29
C ASP A 10 2.25 9.50 2.29
N VAL A 11 1.92 10.79 2.27
CA VAL A 11 2.64 11.82 1.50
C VAL A 11 2.94 12.97 2.44
N PHE A 12 4.22 13.23 2.69
CA PHE A 12 4.68 14.31 3.57
C PHE A 12 4.36 15.68 2.95
N SER A 13 3.14 16.14 3.18
CA SER A 13 2.58 17.41 2.69
C SER A 13 2.20 18.37 3.85
N GLY A 14 2.43 17.95 5.09
CA GLY A 14 1.94 18.65 6.30
C GLY A 14 0.44 18.44 6.57
N ARG A 15 -0.23 17.57 5.81
CA ARG A 15 -1.65 17.20 5.97
C ARG A 15 -1.78 15.81 6.59
N GLU A 16 -2.93 15.54 7.20
CA GLU A 16 -3.28 14.19 7.64
C GLU A 16 -3.32 13.24 6.44
N PRO A 17 -2.78 12.00 6.55
CA PRO A 17 -2.81 11.02 5.46
C PRO A 17 -4.25 10.74 5.01
N PRO A 18 -4.58 10.93 3.73
CA PRO A 18 -5.87 10.51 3.20
C PRO A 18 -6.08 9.01 3.43
N ASN A 19 -7.27 8.65 3.87
CA ASN A 19 -7.66 7.26 4.08
C ASN A 19 -9.07 6.99 3.52
N TRP A 20 -9.28 5.78 3.02
CA TRP A 20 -10.55 5.34 2.46
C TRP A 20 -10.82 3.88 2.80
N ALA A 21 -12.10 3.50 2.78
CA ALA A 21 -12.50 2.11 2.94
C ALA A 21 -12.38 1.38 1.60
N LEU A 22 -11.88 0.15 1.63
CA LEU A 22 -11.93 -0.75 0.48
C LEU A 22 -13.26 -1.50 0.48
N SER A 23 -13.82 -1.74 -0.70
CA SER A 23 -14.94 -2.67 -0.84
C SER A 23 -14.53 -4.08 -0.40
N ALA A 24 -15.52 -4.94 -0.13
CA ALA A 24 -15.27 -6.32 0.28
C ALA A 24 -14.43 -7.08 -0.77
N ASP A 25 -14.74 -6.89 -2.05
CA ASP A 25 -14.03 -7.53 -3.16
C ASP A 25 -12.60 -6.99 -3.31
N GLU A 26 -12.41 -5.67 -3.25
CA GLU A 26 -11.07 -5.07 -3.29
C GLU A 26 -10.21 -5.51 -2.11
N SER A 27 -10.78 -5.52 -0.91
CA SER A 27 -10.06 -5.92 0.30
C SER A 27 -9.63 -7.38 0.23
N ARG A 28 -10.49 -8.27 -0.26
CA ARG A 28 -10.17 -9.68 -0.48
C ARG A 28 -9.10 -9.86 -1.55
N ALA A 29 -9.28 -9.26 -2.71
CA ALA A 29 -8.34 -9.39 -3.83
C ALA A 29 -6.96 -8.81 -3.49
N LEU A 30 -6.91 -7.75 -2.69
CA LEU A 30 -5.66 -7.18 -2.19
C LEU A 30 -4.98 -8.10 -1.18
N ARG A 31 -5.74 -8.67 -0.23
CA ARG A 31 -5.21 -9.63 0.74
C ARG A 31 -4.62 -10.85 0.05
N GLU A 32 -5.37 -11.45 -0.89
CA GLU A 32 -4.92 -12.59 -1.69
C GLU A 32 -3.64 -12.27 -2.47
N ALA A 33 -3.54 -11.07 -3.06
CA ALA A 33 -2.34 -10.64 -3.77
C ALA A 33 -1.13 -10.51 -2.85
N VAL A 34 -1.29 -9.89 -1.67
CA VAL A 34 -0.21 -9.73 -0.68
C VAL A 34 0.24 -11.08 -0.12
N ASP A 35 -0.70 -11.97 0.21
CA ASP A 35 -0.39 -13.30 0.76
C ASP A 35 0.33 -14.20 -0.26
N ALA A 36 0.03 -14.01 -1.56
CA ALA A 36 0.65 -14.73 -2.67
C ALA A 36 2.07 -14.24 -3.03
N LEU A 37 2.50 -13.08 -2.53
CA LEU A 37 3.85 -12.59 -2.79
C LEU A 37 4.91 -13.52 -2.18
N PRO A 38 6.06 -13.73 -2.86
CA PRO A 38 7.17 -14.46 -2.29
C PRO A 38 7.67 -13.77 -1.02
N THR A 39 8.14 -14.57 -0.06
CA THR A 39 8.80 -14.06 1.14
C THR A 39 10.09 -13.34 0.76
N GLY A 40 10.24 -12.12 1.26
CA GLY A 40 11.44 -11.31 1.10
C GLY A 40 12.30 -11.28 2.37
N THR A 41 13.50 -10.74 2.21
CA THR A 41 14.42 -10.44 3.32
C THR A 41 14.77 -8.96 3.39
N ARG A 42 14.41 -8.18 2.37
CA ARG A 42 14.70 -6.76 2.27
C ARG A 42 13.66 -5.95 3.05
N PRO A 43 14.08 -5.09 3.99
CA PRO A 43 13.16 -4.17 4.66
C PRO A 43 12.66 -3.12 3.67
N LEU A 44 11.62 -2.39 4.07
CA LEU A 44 11.19 -1.20 3.34
C LEU A 44 12.38 -0.24 3.17
N PRO A 45 12.63 0.28 1.95
CA PRO A 45 13.66 1.29 1.74
C PRO A 45 13.42 2.55 2.59
N ASP A 46 14.48 3.25 2.95
CA ASP A 46 14.38 4.53 3.65
C ASP A 46 13.52 5.50 2.82
N VAL A 47 12.43 5.96 3.44
CA VAL A 47 11.50 6.90 2.83
C VAL A 47 12.01 8.33 3.04
N GLY A 48 12.23 9.04 1.93
CA GLY A 48 12.65 10.44 1.96
C GLY A 48 11.52 11.41 2.32
N LEU A 49 11.72 12.68 1.96
CA LEU A 49 10.64 13.67 1.94
C LEU A 49 9.73 13.39 0.73
N GLY A 50 8.42 13.31 0.96
CA GLY A 50 7.42 13.09 -0.10
C GLY A 50 6.58 11.83 0.12
N TYR A 51 6.40 11.04 -0.94
CA TYR A 51 5.63 9.79 -0.91
C TYR A 51 6.36 8.69 -0.13
N ARG A 52 5.66 8.04 0.80
CA ARG A 52 6.20 7.04 1.72
C ARG A 52 5.51 5.67 1.61
N GLY A 53 4.71 5.49 0.56
CA GLY A 53 3.97 4.27 0.35
C GLY A 53 2.51 4.34 0.75
N PHE A 54 1.87 3.18 0.67
CA PHE A 54 0.52 2.94 1.13
C PHE A 54 0.53 2.10 2.40
N THR A 55 -0.46 2.31 3.25
CA THR A 55 -0.76 1.45 4.38
C THR A 55 -2.16 0.87 4.21
N VAL A 56 -2.31 -0.41 4.47
CA VAL A 56 -3.59 -1.14 4.43
C VAL A 56 -3.78 -1.82 5.76
N THR A 57 -4.92 -1.61 6.39
CA THR A 57 -5.29 -2.25 7.66
C THR A 57 -6.57 -3.04 7.46
N TRP A 58 -6.51 -4.35 7.69
CA TRP A 58 -7.66 -5.25 7.65
C TRP A 58 -8.33 -5.34 9.03
N ALA A 59 -9.61 -5.67 9.04
CA ALA A 59 -10.43 -5.80 10.24
C ALA A 59 -9.96 -6.90 11.20
N ASP A 60 -9.19 -7.88 10.72
CA ASP A 60 -8.55 -8.92 11.54
C ASP A 60 -7.29 -8.43 12.26
N GLY A 61 -6.93 -7.14 12.10
CA GLY A 61 -5.75 -6.52 12.67
C GLY A 61 -4.48 -6.71 11.85
N ALA A 62 -4.54 -7.40 10.69
CA ALA A 62 -3.42 -7.43 9.76
C ALA A 62 -3.16 -6.02 9.21
N LYS A 63 -1.89 -5.67 9.03
CA LYS A 63 -1.45 -4.40 8.45
C LYS A 63 -0.40 -4.66 7.39
N ALA A 64 -0.56 -4.11 6.20
CA ALA A 64 0.47 -4.09 5.17
C ALA A 64 0.96 -2.67 4.94
N THR A 65 2.27 -2.48 4.93
CA THR A 65 2.92 -1.26 4.46
C THR A 65 3.57 -1.59 3.11
N VAL A 66 3.17 -0.88 2.06
CA VAL A 66 3.54 -1.13 0.67
C VAL A 66 4.34 0.06 0.16
N TYR A 67 5.57 -0.18 -0.27
CA TYR A 67 6.40 0.86 -0.89
C TYR A 67 7.34 0.23 -1.91
N ARG A 68 7.24 0.68 -3.16
CA ARG A 68 7.99 0.15 -4.30
C ARG A 68 7.77 -1.36 -4.47
N ASP A 69 8.83 -2.14 -4.43
CA ASP A 69 8.87 -3.59 -4.62
C ASP A 69 8.84 -4.38 -3.30
N VAL A 70 8.58 -3.72 -2.17
CA VAL A 70 8.55 -4.34 -0.85
C VAL A 70 7.18 -4.14 -0.19
N VAL A 71 6.68 -5.23 0.39
CA VAL A 71 5.50 -5.22 1.25
C VAL A 71 5.87 -5.76 2.62
N GLU A 72 5.71 -4.93 3.65
CA GLU A 72 5.85 -5.34 5.04
C GLU A 72 4.46 -5.69 5.58
N LEU A 73 4.24 -6.96 5.89
CA LEU A 73 2.97 -7.50 6.40
C LEU A 73 3.10 -7.84 7.89
N ALA A 74 2.42 -7.09 8.74
CA ALA A 74 2.28 -7.36 10.17
C ALA A 74 0.98 -8.13 10.44
N VAL A 75 1.08 -9.34 10.99
CA VAL A 75 -0.06 -10.20 11.36
C VAL A 75 0.21 -10.85 12.72
N GLY A 76 -0.71 -10.68 13.67
CA GLY A 76 -0.60 -11.32 14.99
C GLY A 76 0.68 -10.96 15.75
N GLY A 77 1.15 -9.71 15.62
CA GLY A 77 2.38 -9.23 16.25
C GLY A 77 3.68 -9.71 15.59
N ARG A 78 3.62 -10.40 14.44
CA ARG A 78 4.78 -10.79 13.64
C ARG A 78 4.82 -10.00 12.36
N THR A 79 6.02 -9.52 12.01
CA THR A 79 6.27 -8.84 10.74
C THR A 79 6.87 -9.82 9.74
N GLN A 80 6.29 -9.89 8.55
CA GLN A 80 6.78 -10.65 7.40
C GLN A 80 7.13 -9.69 6.28
N LEU A 81 8.28 -9.88 5.66
CA LEU A 81 8.67 -9.14 4.47
C LEU A 81 8.27 -9.95 3.24
N ARG A 82 7.74 -9.26 2.24
CA ARG A 82 7.30 -9.82 0.96
C ARG A 82 7.89 -8.99 -0.17
N GLU A 83 8.22 -9.65 -1.28
CA GLU A 83 8.74 -8.96 -2.48
C GLU A 83 7.65 -8.90 -3.55
N ASP A 84 7.32 -7.68 -3.96
CA ASP A 84 6.45 -7.40 -5.09
C ASP A 84 7.29 -6.87 -6.25
N ALA A 85 8.09 -7.74 -6.87
CA ALA A 85 8.97 -7.35 -7.98
C ALA A 85 8.22 -6.71 -9.16
N SER A 86 6.96 -7.09 -9.36
CA SER A 86 6.05 -6.49 -10.35
C SER A 86 5.46 -5.15 -9.92
N ARG A 87 5.54 -4.81 -8.63
CA ARG A 87 4.90 -3.63 -8.01
C ARG A 87 3.38 -3.59 -8.20
N ALA A 88 2.77 -4.76 -8.43
CA ALA A 88 1.36 -4.90 -8.76
C ALA A 88 0.45 -4.50 -7.59
N VAL A 89 0.89 -4.69 -6.36
CA VAL A 89 0.17 -4.27 -5.15
C VAL A 89 0.17 -2.75 -5.04
N GLU A 90 1.32 -2.12 -5.24
CA GLU A 90 1.44 -0.65 -5.19
C GLU A 90 0.63 0.01 -6.33
N GLU A 91 0.72 -0.51 -7.55
CA GLU A 91 -0.06 -0.04 -8.68
C GLU A 91 -1.57 -0.19 -8.48
N ARG A 92 -2.01 -1.32 -7.92
CA ARG A 92 -3.42 -1.54 -7.58
C ARG A 92 -3.91 -0.51 -6.56
N LEU A 93 -3.12 -0.22 -5.54
CA LEU A 93 -3.45 0.79 -4.52
C LEU A 93 -3.50 2.19 -5.11
N LEU A 94 -2.56 2.54 -6.00
CA LEU A 94 -2.60 3.79 -6.75
C LEU A 94 -3.90 3.91 -7.53
N LEU A 95 -4.25 2.91 -8.36
CA LEU A 95 -5.49 2.94 -9.16
C LEU A 95 -6.75 3.06 -8.28
N GLY A 96 -6.82 2.31 -7.19
CA GLY A 96 -7.93 2.40 -6.23
C GLY A 96 -8.02 3.76 -5.54
N SER A 97 -6.90 4.43 -5.30
CA SER A 97 -6.87 5.76 -4.66
C SER A 97 -7.47 6.87 -5.53
N ARG A 98 -7.58 6.68 -6.85
CA ARG A 98 -8.00 7.72 -7.82
C ARG A 98 -9.37 8.33 -7.50
N ALA A 99 -10.29 7.54 -6.97
CA ALA A 99 -11.63 8.02 -6.61
C ALA A 99 -11.69 8.75 -5.25
N HIS A 100 -10.60 8.68 -4.47
CA HIS A 100 -10.56 9.12 -3.07
C HIS A 100 -9.58 10.27 -2.82
N LEU A 101 -8.56 10.41 -3.66
CA LEU A 101 -7.60 11.49 -3.58
C LEU A 101 -8.06 12.71 -4.39
N ASP A 102 -7.71 13.89 -3.89
CA ASP A 102 -7.77 15.10 -4.70
C ASP A 102 -6.91 14.92 -5.97
N PRO A 103 -7.34 15.42 -7.15
CA PRO A 103 -6.62 15.24 -8.41
C PRO A 103 -5.15 15.69 -8.39
N GLU A 104 -4.81 16.76 -7.67
CA GLU A 104 -3.44 17.25 -7.56
C GLU A 104 -2.60 16.25 -6.76
N LEU A 105 -3.12 15.79 -5.62
CA LEU A 105 -2.45 14.80 -4.79
C LEU A 105 -2.30 13.45 -5.51
N PHE A 106 -3.33 13.01 -6.23
CA PHE A 106 -3.27 11.79 -7.05
C PHE A 106 -2.13 11.89 -8.08
N THR A 107 -2.00 13.05 -8.74
CA THR A 107 -0.93 13.28 -9.74
C THR A 107 0.45 13.18 -9.10
N VAL A 108 0.64 13.75 -7.90
CA VAL A 108 1.89 13.63 -7.14
C VAL A 108 2.20 12.18 -6.81
N VAL A 109 1.24 11.43 -6.24
CA VAL A 109 1.44 10.01 -5.89
C VAL A 109 1.73 9.18 -7.13
N ALA A 110 0.96 9.35 -8.21
CA ALA A 110 1.15 8.64 -9.46
C ALA A 110 2.55 8.89 -10.04
N SER A 111 3.01 10.14 -10.03
CA SER A 111 4.35 10.48 -10.49
C SER A 111 5.44 9.80 -9.66
N GLN A 112 5.28 9.66 -8.34
CA GLN A 112 6.26 9.01 -7.47
C GLN A 112 6.29 7.49 -7.68
N VAL A 113 5.11 6.87 -7.82
CA VAL A 113 5.01 5.44 -8.16
C VAL A 113 5.64 5.17 -9.53
N GLN A 114 5.41 6.03 -10.53
CA GLN A 114 6.02 5.86 -11.85
C GLN A 114 7.52 6.18 -11.89
N ALA A 115 7.99 7.21 -11.18
CA ALA A 115 9.41 7.58 -11.16
C ALA A 115 10.30 6.53 -10.48
N ALA A 116 9.72 5.65 -9.66
CA ALA A 116 10.42 4.50 -9.09
C ALA A 116 10.47 3.28 -10.03
N GLN A 117 10.03 3.40 -11.30
CA GLN A 117 10.25 2.38 -12.33
C GLN A 117 11.73 2.42 -12.78
N PRO A 118 12.40 1.25 -12.94
CA PRO A 118 13.76 1.18 -13.44
C PRO A 118 13.90 1.62 -14.90
#